data_AF-A0A9D6NYQ1-F1
#
_entry.id   AF-A0A9D6NYQ1-F1
#
_cell.length_a   1.000
_cell.length_b   1.000
_cell.length_c   1.000
_cell.angle_alpha   90.00
_cell.angle_beta   90.00
_cell.angle_gamma   90.00
#
_symmetry.space_group_name_H-M   'P 1'
#
loop_
_entity.id
_entity.type
_entity.pdbx_description
1 polymer ?
#
loop_
_entity_poly.entity_id
_entity_poly.type
_entity_poly.pdbx_seq_one_letter_code
_entity_poly.pdbx_strand_id
1 'polypeptide(L)' 'MKDLARLSGHSIHTLKFYLKRGLIQEVGRSPETRFRYFDDTTVERLARIRALRKQNKSLEEIGKHLGNSEFGIRNSE' A
#
# COMPACT_ATOMS: atom_id res chain seq x y z
N MET A 1 -2.98 2.02 12.34
CA MET A 1 -1.69 1.44 11.84
C MET A 1 -1.39 0.06 12.42
N LYS A 2 -1.46 -0.15 13.75
CA LYS A 2 -1.29 -1.48 14.36
C LYS A 2 -2.34 -2.48 13.82
N ASP A 3 -3.59 -2.06 13.72
CA ASP A 3 -4.68 -2.88 13.20
C ASP A 3 -4.46 -3.24 11.73
N LEU A 4 -4.09 -2.25 10.91
CA LEU A 4 -3.74 -2.47 9.51
C LEU A 4 -2.57 -3.45 9.33
N ALA A 5 -1.56 -3.39 10.20
CA ALA A 5 -0.44 -4.34 10.21
C ALA A 5 -0.92 -5.76 10.49
N ARG A 6 -1.79 -5.92 11.50
CA ARG A 6 -2.37 -7.22 11.87
C ARG A 6 -3.29 -7.78 10.77
N LEU A 7 -4.12 -6.95 10.15
CA LEU A 7 -5.05 -7.33 9.09
C LEU A 7 -4.32 -7.71 7.79
N SER A 8 -3.34 -6.90 7.39
CA SER A 8 -2.59 -7.14 6.15
C SER A 8 -1.48 -8.20 6.30
N GLY A 9 -1.09 -8.54 7.53
CA GLY A 9 0.05 -9.39 7.83
C GLY A 9 1.41 -8.74 7.53
N HIS A 10 1.45 -7.42 7.35
CA HIS A 10 2.67 -6.67 7.10
C HIS A 10 3.12 -5.93 8.36
N SER A 11 4.43 -5.81 8.56
CA SER A 11 4.98 -4.98 9.64
C SER A 11 4.62 -3.51 9.44
N ILE A 12 4.48 -2.77 10.54
CA ILE A 12 4.23 -1.32 10.51
C ILE A 12 5.28 -0.58 9.67
N HIS A 13 6.52 -1.06 9.69
CA HIS A 13 7.61 -0.50 8.88
C HIS A 13 7.33 -0.62 7.37
N THR A 14 6.84 -1.79 6.93
CA THR A 14 6.44 -2.04 5.54
C THR A 14 5.27 -1.17 5.13
N LEU A 15 4.27 -1.00 5.99
CA LEU A 15 3.15 -0.09 5.73
C LEU A 15 3.60 1.37 5.60
N LYS A 16 4.50 1.84 6.48
CA LYS A 16 5.10 3.18 6.35
C LYS A 16 5.86 3.34 5.03
N PHE A 17 6.58 2.30 4.62
CA PHE A 17 7.30 2.29 3.35
C PHE A 17 6.37 2.37 2.15
N TYR A 18 5.28 1.60 2.15
CA TYR A 18 4.26 1.66 1.10
C TYR A 18 3.57 3.03 1.06
N LEU A 19 3.27 3.61 2.22
CA LEU A 19 2.69 4.95 2.31
C LEU A 19 3.64 6.00 1.73
N LYS A 20 4.94 5.93 2.07
CA LYS A 20 5.96 6.87 1.57
C LYS A 20 6.16 6.77 0.05
N ARG A 21 5.95 5.59 -0.53
CA ARG A 21 6.00 5.33 -1.98
C ARG A 21 4.66 5.54 -2.70
N GLY A 22 3.62 6.01 -2.00
CA GLY A 22 2.27 6.17 -2.55
C GLY A 22 1.57 4.85 -2.91
N LEU A 23 2.12 3.68 -2.56
CA LEU A 23 1.51 2.37 -2.84
C LEU A 23 0.19 2.17 -2.10
N ILE A 24 0.05 2.82 -0.94
CA ILE A 24 -1.18 2.92 -0.15
C ILE A 24 -1.39 4.37 0.25
N GLN A 25 -2.65 4.78 0.46
CA GLN A 25 -3.01 6.14 0.86
C GLN A 25 -3.69 6.12 2.23
N GLU A 26 -3.36 7.09 3.08
CA GLU A 26 -4.16 7.35 4.27
C GLU A 26 -5.41 8.14 3.86
N VAL A 27 -6.58 7.74 4.33
CA VAL A 27 -7.86 8.40 4.00
C VAL A 27 -7.97 9.74 4.72
N GLY A 28 -7.36 9.82 5.89
CA GLY A 28 -7.28 11.06 6.64
C GLY A 28 -6.66 10.84 8.01
N ARG A 29 -6.50 11.96 8.71
CA ARG A 29 -6.14 11.97 10.13
C ARG A 29 -7.33 12.47 10.89
N SER A 30 -7.76 11.74 11.92
CA SER A 30 -8.77 12.30 12.81
C SER A 30 -8.15 13.44 13.61
N PRO A 31 -8.75 14.63 13.59
CA PRO A 31 -8.24 15.77 14.35
C PRO A 31 -8.23 15.51 15.85
N GLU A 32 -9.15 14.68 16.35
CA GLU A 32 -9.32 14.39 17.77
C GLU A 32 -8.28 13.41 18.32
N THR A 33 -7.95 12.36 17.55
CA THR A 33 -7.11 11.26 18.05
C THR A 33 -5.71 11.23 17.44
N ARG A 34 -5.44 12.08 16.44
CA ARG A 34 -4.19 12.10 15.64
C ARG A 34 -3.83 10.75 15.01
N PHE A 35 -4.78 9.80 14.97
CA PHE A 35 -4.57 8.51 14.32
C PHE A 35 -4.81 8.61 12.80
N ARG A 36 -4.04 7.82 12.06
CA ARG A 36 -4.21 7.65 10.61
C ARG A 36 -5.29 6.61 10.36
N TYR A 37 -6.30 7.01 9.61
CA TYR A 37 -7.39 6.14 9.19
C TYR A 37 -7.13 5.62 7.80
N PHE A 38 -7.48 4.34 7.64
CA PHE A 38 -7.40 3.61 6.40
C PHE A 38 -8.75 2.97 6.19
N ASP A 39 -9.27 3.15 5.00
CA ASP A 39 -10.55 2.58 4.59
C ASP A 39 -10.33 1.18 3.96
N ASP A 40 -11.41 0.45 3.72
CA ASP A 40 -11.39 -0.90 3.14
C ASP A 40 -10.64 -0.94 1.80
N THR A 41 -10.69 0.14 1.04
CA THR A 41 -9.89 0.32 -0.18
C THR A 41 -8.38 0.12 0.04
N THR A 42 -7.84 0.55 1.19
CA THR A 42 -6.44 0.32 1.55
C THR A 42 -6.17 -1.15 1.88
N VAL A 43 -7.11 -1.79 2.58
CA VAL A 43 -7.00 -3.20 2.96
C VAL A 43 -7.00 -4.08 1.71
N GLU A 44 -7.89 -3.82 0.76
CA GLU A 44 -7.94 -4.54 -0.51
C GLU A 44 -6.66 -4.35 -1.33
N ARG A 45 -6.11 -3.12 -1.36
CA ARG A 45 -4.83 -2.82 -2.03
C ARG A 45 -3.68 -3.62 -1.40
N LEU A 46 -3.61 -3.70 -0.08
CA LEU A 46 -2.63 -4.52 0.65
C LEU A 46 -2.80 -6.02 0.38
N ALA A 47 -4.03 -6.51 0.26
CA ALA A 47 -4.31 -7.90 -0.11
C ALA A 47 -3.78 -8.22 -1.52
N ARG A 48 -3.99 -7.32 -2.49
CA ARG A 48 -3.42 -7.45 -3.84
C ARG A 48 -1.90 -7.43 -3.83
N ILE A 49 -1.27 -6.49 -3.10
CA ILE A 49 0.19 -6.45 -2.93
C ILE A 49 0.70 -7.79 -2.41
N ARG A 50 0.03 -8.38 -1.40
CA ARG A 50 0.39 -9.67 -0.83
C ARG A 50 0.28 -10.81 -1.86
N ALA A 51 -0.80 -10.84 -2.64
CA ALA A 51 -1.00 -11.84 -3.69
C ALA A 51 0.10 -11.76 -4.76
N LEU A 52 0.46 -10.56 -5.20
CA LEU A 52 1.52 -10.35 -6.19
C LEU A 52 2.91 -10.66 -5.62
N ARG A 53 3.16 -10.35 -4.34
CA ARG A 53 4.39 -10.76 -3.64
C ARG A 53 4.55 -12.28 -3.57
N LYS A 54 3.45 -13.03 -3.42
CA LYS A 54 3.47 -14.51 -3.50
C LYS A 54 3.82 -15.02 -4.90
N GLN A 55 3.54 -14.23 -5.93
CA GLN A 55 3.93 -14.52 -7.32
C GLN A 55 5.37 -14.08 -7.64
N ASN A 56 6.21 -13.81 -6.63
CA ASN A 56 7.57 -13.29 -6.79
C ASN A 56 7.68 -11.94 -7.53
N LYS A 57 6.61 -11.14 -7.58
CA LYS A 57 6.70 -9.79 -8.17
C LYS A 57 7.42 -8.83 -7.22
N SER A 58 8.27 -8.00 -7.82
CA SER A 58 8.93 -6.88 -7.15
C SER A 58 7.94 -5.78 -6.78
N LEU A 59 8.24 -4.98 -5.76
CA LEU A 59 7.36 -3.88 -5.33
C LEU A 59 7.10 -2.85 -6.42
N GLU A 60 8.04 -2.68 -7.35
CA GLU A 60 7.91 -1.81 -8.51
C GLU A 60 6.88 -2.33 -9.50
N GLU A 61 6.95 -3.62 -9.84
CA GLU A 61 5.97 -4.33 -10.69
C GLU A 61 4.57 -4.31 -10.06
N ILE A 62 4.51 -4.45 -8.74
CA ILE A 62 3.27 -4.34 -7.98
C ILE A 62 2.69 -2.93 -8.07
N GLY A 63 3.53 -1.90 -7.92
CA GLY A 63 3.11 -0.50 -8.09
C GLY A 63 2.54 -0.23 -9.48
N LYS A 64 3.19 -0.76 -10.54
CA LYS A 64 2.70 -0.68 -11.91
C LYS A 64 1.33 -1.37 -12.07
N HIS A 65 1.19 -2.59 -11.54
CA HIS A 65 -0.07 -3.34 -11.63
C HIS A 65 -1.24 -2.67 -10.90
N LEU A 66 -0.95 -1.93 -9.83
CA LEU A 66 -1.95 -1.21 -9.06
C LEU A 66 -2.30 0.17 -9.67
N GLY A 67 -1.75 0.50 -10.84
CA GLY A 67 -1.98 1.80 -11.48
C GLY A 67 -1.42 2.97 -10.69
N ASN A 68 -0.36 2.75 -9.91
CA ASN A 68 0.26 3.81 -9.13
C ASN A 68 1.04 4.73 -10.06
N SER A 69 0.62 5.98 -10.18
CA SER A 69 1.22 6.98 -11.09
C SER A 69 2.71 7.24 -10.81
N GLU A 70 3.16 7.08 -9.57
CA GLU A 70 4.58 7.12 -9.17
C GLU A 70 5.44 6.01 -9.82
N PHE A 71 4.84 4.89 -10.21
CA PHE A 71 5.50 3.77 -10.91
C PHE A 71 5.08 3.68 -12.38
N GLY A 72 4.26 4.64 -12.83
CA GLY A 72 3.68 4.67 -14.17
C GLY A 72 4.59 5.36 -15.18
N ILE A 73 4.72 4.70 -16.33
CA ILE A 73 5.32 5.15 -17.59
C ILE A 73 6.85 5.01 -17.67
N ARG A 74 7.28 3.81 -18.06
CA ARG A 74 8.32 3.66 -19.09
C ARG A 74 7.79 2.62 -20.07
N ASN A 75 6.96 3.08 -21.02
CA ASN A 75 6.72 2.28 -22.23
C ASN A 75 8.06 2.21 -22.95
N SER A 76 8.62 1.01 -23.01
CA SER A 76 9.70 0.68 -23.93
C SER A 76 9.05 0.13 -25.17
N GLU A 77 9.15 0.85 -26.28
CA GLU A 77 9.13 0.37 -27.67
C GLU A 77 9.88 1.41 -28.53
#